data_AF-A0A6B0SLJ6-F1
#
_entry.id   AF-A0A6B0SLJ6-F1
#
_cell.length_a   1.000
_cell.length_b   1.000
_cell.length_c   1.000
_cell.angle_alpha   90.00
_cell.angle_beta   90.00
_cell.angle_gamma   90.00
#
_symmetry.space_group_name_H-M   'P 1'
#
loop_
_entity.id
_entity.type
_entity.pdbx_description
1 polymer ?
#
loop_
_entity_poly.entity_id
_entity_poly.type
_entity_poly.pdbx_seq_one_letter_code
_entity_poly.pdbx_strand_id
1 'polypeptide(L)'
;ADTDPADGRLAASVAERLVAADGPFSVRANVLSRTAIDNASVAVLGDVLPADAAVRVALDGQPVVERGNPTGGTTMRRIVLVAETERHELTPALDDGTSVTLPRRTANATVTVDPPAGSTVSTVRANDRVVLHDSDGLDGAYDVALARYDTVTVTVDASSDLPPGSVRIAYRAETTTKAVMAVTVDA
;
A
#
# COMPACT_ATOMS: atom_id res chain seq x y z
N ALA A 1 31.01 22.50 -10.15
CA ALA A 1 29.76 23.15 -10.56
C ALA A 1 29.32 24.03 -9.40
N ASP A 2 29.16 25.33 -9.64
CA ASP A 2 28.56 26.23 -8.66
C ASP A 2 27.12 25.75 -8.40
N THR A 3 26.82 25.45 -7.14
CA THR A 3 25.47 25.01 -6.74
C THR A 3 24.68 26.27 -6.43
N ASP A 4 23.70 26.64 -7.26
CA ASP A 4 22.83 27.78 -6.96
C ASP A 4 22.03 27.47 -5.67
N PRO A 5 22.14 28.31 -4.62
CA PRO A 5 21.36 28.12 -3.40
C PRO A 5 19.84 28.07 -3.63
N ALA A 6 19.32 28.71 -4.69
CA ALA A 6 17.90 28.66 -5.05
C ALA A 6 17.50 27.26 -5.54
N ASP A 7 18.26 26.69 -6.47
CA ASP A 7 18.05 25.33 -6.98
C ASP A 7 18.09 24.29 -5.86
N GLY A 8 19.05 24.43 -4.93
CA GLY A 8 19.17 23.54 -3.78
C GLY A 8 17.92 23.57 -2.88
N ARG A 9 17.36 24.75 -2.62
CA ARG A 9 16.11 24.90 -1.84
C ARG A 9 14.91 24.31 -2.58
N LEU A 10 14.81 24.55 -3.89
CA LEU A 10 13.73 24.00 -4.70
C LEU A 10 13.80 22.47 -4.74
N ALA A 11 14.96 21.89 -5.02
CA ALA A 11 15.18 20.44 -5.03
C ALA A 11 14.84 19.81 -3.67
N ALA A 12 15.24 20.45 -2.57
CA ALA A 12 14.88 20.01 -1.21
C ALA A 12 13.36 20.06 -0.97
N SER A 13 12.69 21.16 -1.32
CA SER A 13 11.25 21.33 -1.11
C SER A 13 10.40 20.35 -1.93
N VAL A 14 10.83 20.02 -3.15
CA VAL A 14 10.17 19.03 -4.00
C VAL A 14 10.39 17.63 -3.42
N ALA A 15 11.64 17.30 -3.06
CA ALA A 15 11.95 16.01 -2.45
C ALA A 15 11.15 15.79 -1.15
N GLU A 16 10.96 16.81 -0.34
CA GLU A 16 10.15 16.74 0.89
C GLU A 16 8.67 16.51 0.61
N ARG A 17 8.08 17.24 -0.35
CA ARG A 17 6.68 17.04 -0.74
C ARG A 17 6.42 15.67 -1.35
N LEU A 18 7.37 15.15 -2.14
CA LEU A 18 7.23 13.82 -2.74
C LEU A 18 7.24 12.67 -1.71
N VAL A 19 7.94 12.83 -0.58
CA VAL A 19 8.03 11.79 0.48
C VAL A 19 7.14 12.06 1.68
N ALA A 20 6.42 13.19 1.71
CA ALA A 20 5.45 13.51 2.74
C ALA A 20 4.34 12.45 2.78
N ALA A 21 3.67 12.27 3.92
CA ALA A 21 2.66 11.22 4.07
C ALA A 21 1.48 11.35 3.09
N ASP A 22 1.16 12.59 2.73
CA ASP A 22 0.16 13.05 1.77
C ASP A 22 0.75 13.39 0.39
N GLY A 23 2.03 13.06 0.18
CA GLY A 23 2.72 13.25 -1.09
C GLY A 23 2.13 12.39 -2.21
N PRO A 24 2.28 12.79 -3.48
CA PRO A 24 1.61 12.17 -4.63
C PRO A 24 2.03 10.71 -4.88
N PHE A 25 3.19 10.30 -4.36
CA PHE A 25 3.67 8.92 -4.46
C PHE A 25 3.53 8.14 -3.17
N SER A 26 3.15 8.77 -2.06
CA SER A 26 3.28 8.17 -0.75
C SER A 26 2.10 7.27 -0.39
N VAL A 27 2.41 6.06 0.07
CA VAL A 27 1.46 5.26 0.87
C VAL A 27 1.46 5.77 2.32
N ARG A 28 2.64 6.19 2.79
CA ARG A 28 2.90 6.83 4.08
C ARG A 28 4.25 7.56 3.98
N ALA A 29 4.58 8.39 4.97
CA ALA A 29 5.82 9.17 4.93
C ALA A 29 7.05 8.28 4.66
N ASN A 30 7.87 8.67 3.67
CA ASN A 30 9.06 7.96 3.18
C ASN A 30 8.82 6.56 2.58
N VAL A 31 7.57 6.14 2.37
CA VAL A 31 7.21 4.88 1.71
C VAL A 31 6.35 5.18 0.49
N LEU A 32 6.94 5.03 -0.69
CA LEU A 32 6.36 5.37 -1.97
C LEU A 32 5.68 4.14 -2.59
N SER A 33 4.56 4.33 -3.27
CA SER A 33 3.88 3.29 -4.04
C SER A 33 4.61 3.06 -5.37
N ARG A 34 5.00 1.81 -5.63
CA ARG A 34 5.54 1.37 -6.93
C ARG A 34 4.60 1.77 -8.07
N THR A 35 3.30 1.49 -7.92
CA THR A 35 2.27 1.84 -8.89
C THR A 35 2.15 3.34 -9.13
N ALA A 36 2.25 4.17 -8.09
CA ALA A 36 2.19 5.63 -8.25
C ALA A 36 3.42 6.17 -9.00
N ILE A 37 4.61 5.59 -8.73
CA ILE A 37 5.84 5.92 -9.44
C ILE A 37 5.74 5.51 -10.92
N ASP A 38 5.23 4.31 -11.21
CA ASP A 38 5.17 3.79 -12.58
C ASP A 38 4.14 4.52 -13.45
N ASN A 39 3.13 5.14 -12.82
CA ASN A 39 2.14 6.00 -13.48
C ASN A 39 2.47 7.50 -13.37
N ALA A 40 3.66 7.84 -12.88
CA ALA A 40 4.04 9.23 -12.67
C ALA A 40 4.12 10.00 -13.98
N SER A 41 3.71 11.26 -13.94
CA SER A 41 3.84 12.19 -15.06
C SER A 41 3.97 13.62 -14.57
N VAL A 42 4.42 14.52 -15.44
CA VAL A 42 4.45 15.96 -15.15
C VAL A 42 3.05 16.49 -14.79
N ALA A 43 2.00 15.98 -15.43
CA ALA A 43 0.62 16.37 -15.15
C ALA A 43 0.18 15.99 -13.73
N VAL A 44 0.53 14.78 -13.28
CA VAL A 44 0.22 14.30 -11.92
C VAL A 44 0.98 15.09 -10.86
N LEU A 45 2.19 15.56 -11.18
CA LEU A 45 3.04 16.30 -10.25
C LEU A 45 2.92 17.83 -10.37
N GLY A 46 2.01 18.37 -11.18
CA GLY A 46 1.97 19.79 -11.53
C GLY A 46 2.05 20.74 -10.33
N ASP A 47 1.26 20.49 -9.28
CA ASP A 47 1.23 21.32 -8.06
C ASP A 47 2.46 21.13 -7.15
N VAL A 48 3.21 20.05 -7.36
CA VAL A 48 4.42 19.73 -6.60
C VAL A 48 5.67 20.30 -7.30
N LEU A 49 5.68 20.34 -8.62
CA LEU A 49 6.82 20.85 -9.36
C LEU A 49 6.82 22.39 -9.39
N PRO A 50 7.98 23.05 -9.23
CA PRO A 50 8.09 24.48 -9.52
C PRO A 50 7.68 24.75 -10.98
N ALA A 51 6.94 25.82 -11.26
CA ALA A 51 6.40 26.12 -12.60
C ALA A 51 7.47 26.54 -13.63
N ASP A 52 8.51 27.25 -13.18
CA ASP A 52 9.48 27.90 -14.08
C ASP A 52 10.89 27.25 -14.09
N ALA A 53 11.07 26.05 -13.52
CA ALA A 53 12.38 25.38 -13.48
C ALA A 53 12.42 24.03 -14.21
N ALA A 54 13.52 23.67 -14.87
CA ALA A 54 13.69 22.30 -15.33
C ALA A 54 13.83 21.35 -14.14
N VAL A 55 13.15 20.21 -14.16
CA VAL A 55 13.12 19.25 -13.04
C VAL A 55 13.24 17.82 -13.56
N ARG A 56 14.03 17.01 -12.86
CA ARG A 56 14.08 15.56 -13.02
C ARG A 56 13.89 14.90 -11.66
N VAL A 57 12.90 14.02 -11.57
CA VAL A 57 12.72 13.09 -10.45
C VAL A 57 13.19 11.73 -10.94
N ALA A 58 14.10 11.11 -10.20
CA ALA A 58 14.64 9.79 -10.52
C ALA A 58 14.62 8.89 -9.28
N LEU A 59 14.52 7.58 -9.50
CA LEU A 59 14.59 6.56 -8.47
C LEU A 59 15.69 5.57 -8.86
N ASP A 60 16.68 5.37 -7.99
CA ASP A 60 17.88 4.57 -8.24
C ASP A 60 18.58 4.94 -9.58
N GLY A 61 18.57 6.24 -9.88
CA GLY A 61 19.15 6.79 -11.10
C GLY A 61 18.28 6.65 -12.36
N GLN A 62 17.16 5.93 -12.30
CA GLN A 62 16.22 5.84 -13.41
C GLN A 62 15.22 7.01 -13.36
N PRO A 63 15.06 7.78 -14.46
CA PRO A 63 14.12 8.89 -14.49
C PRO A 63 12.67 8.38 -14.35
N VAL A 64 11.93 9.01 -13.45
CA VAL A 64 10.50 8.77 -13.19
C VAL A 64 9.66 9.85 -13.85
N VAL A 65 10.04 11.12 -13.66
CA VAL A 65 9.45 12.28 -14.31
C VAL A 65 10.56 13.23 -14.70
N GLU A 66 10.43 13.84 -15.88
CA GLU A 66 11.33 14.89 -16.35
C GLU A 66 10.55 15.99 -17.07
N ARG A 67 10.90 17.24 -16.77
CA ARG A 67 10.39 18.44 -17.41
C ARG A 67 11.56 19.37 -17.72
N GLY A 68 11.68 19.78 -18.98
CA GLY A 68 12.85 20.56 -19.42
C GLY A 68 14.12 19.70 -19.47
N ASN A 69 15.29 20.31 -19.29
CA ASN A 69 16.59 19.63 -19.31
C ASN A 69 17.49 20.12 -18.15
N PRO A 70 17.43 19.49 -16.96
CA PRO A 70 18.10 19.99 -15.75
C PRO A 70 19.56 19.53 -15.62
N THR A 71 20.35 19.67 -16.68
CA THR A 71 21.75 19.19 -16.69
C THR A 71 22.72 20.07 -15.90
N GLY A 72 22.38 21.34 -15.65
CA GLY A 72 23.19 22.27 -14.85
C GLY A 72 22.78 22.38 -13.38
N GLY A 73 21.61 21.82 -13.04
CA GLY A 73 20.96 22.03 -11.75
C GLY A 73 21.51 21.28 -10.54
N THR A 74 20.92 21.58 -9.39
CA THR A 74 21.25 20.97 -8.10
C THR A 74 20.42 19.71 -7.85
N THR A 75 21.06 18.66 -7.32
CA THR A 75 20.37 17.40 -6.98
C THR A 75 20.27 17.16 -5.48
N MET A 76 19.05 17.02 -4.98
CA MET A 76 18.76 16.51 -3.63
C MET A 76 18.50 15.00 -3.68
N ARG A 77 19.02 14.24 -2.69
CA ARG A 77 18.83 12.79 -2.59
C ARG A 77 18.21 12.41 -1.25
N ARG A 78 17.29 11.44 -1.26
CA ARG A 78 16.72 10.83 -0.05
C ARG A 78 16.61 9.32 -0.19
N ILE A 79 16.86 8.61 0.91
CA ILE A 79 16.58 7.18 1.02
C ILE A 79 15.09 7.02 1.29
N VAL A 80 14.41 6.23 0.48
CA VAL A 80 12.99 5.92 0.59
C VAL A 80 12.78 4.40 0.57
N LEU A 81 11.61 3.95 1.00
CA LEU A 81 11.12 2.62 0.70
C LEU A 81 10.16 2.70 -0.47
N VAL A 82 10.22 1.75 -1.39
CA VAL A 82 9.22 1.56 -2.44
C VAL A 82 8.42 0.33 -2.09
N ALA A 83 7.13 0.54 -1.85
CA ALA A 83 6.14 -0.47 -1.55
C ALA A 83 5.49 -0.98 -2.84
N GLU A 84 5.57 -2.28 -3.03
CA GLU A 84 4.76 -3.01 -3.99
C GLU A 84 3.65 -3.73 -3.22
N THR A 85 2.41 -3.58 -3.69
CA THR A 85 1.24 -4.15 -3.02
C THR A 85 0.55 -5.13 -3.95
N GLU A 86 0.52 -6.40 -3.53
CA GLU A 86 -0.18 -7.45 -4.25
C GLU A 86 -1.46 -7.84 -3.53
N ARG A 87 -2.54 -8.03 -4.29
CA ARG A 87 -3.78 -8.60 -3.76
C ARG A 87 -3.68 -10.12 -3.82
N HIS A 88 -3.88 -10.76 -2.67
CA HIS A 88 -4.04 -12.21 -2.58
C HIS A 88 -5.46 -12.54 -2.15
N GLU A 89 -5.94 -13.70 -2.58
CA GLU A 89 -7.23 -14.25 -2.20
C GLU A 89 -7.04 -15.68 -1.69
N LEU A 90 -7.70 -16.00 -0.58
CA LEU A 90 -7.72 -17.32 0.03
C LEU A 90 -9.16 -17.83 0.08
N THR A 91 -9.34 -19.07 -0.32
CA THR A 91 -10.60 -19.80 -0.25
C THR A 91 -10.37 -21.06 0.59
N PRO A 92 -10.26 -20.92 1.92
CA PRO A 92 -9.98 -22.05 2.79
C PRO A 92 -11.11 -23.09 2.74
N ALA A 93 -10.72 -24.37 2.78
CA ALA A 93 -11.57 -25.42 3.30
C ALA A 93 -11.56 -25.28 4.83
N LEU A 94 -12.71 -25.18 5.45
CA LEU A 94 -12.81 -25.02 6.91
C LEU A 94 -13.38 -26.32 7.48
N ASP A 95 -12.56 -27.37 7.44
CA ASP A 95 -12.86 -28.71 7.96
C ASP A 95 -12.26 -28.85 9.38
N ASP A 96 -13.02 -29.37 10.36
CA ASP A 96 -12.52 -29.78 11.70
C ASP A 96 -11.65 -28.76 12.47
N GLY A 97 -11.95 -27.46 12.36
CA GLY A 97 -11.17 -26.42 13.05
C GLY A 97 -10.99 -25.20 12.17
N THR A 98 -11.90 -24.26 12.34
CA THR A 98 -12.31 -23.21 11.41
C THR A 98 -11.30 -22.07 11.21
N SER A 99 -10.01 -22.37 11.11
CA SER A 99 -8.96 -21.36 11.09
C SER A 99 -8.11 -21.41 9.82
N VAL A 100 -7.76 -20.23 9.31
CA VAL A 100 -6.81 -20.04 8.20
C VAL A 100 -5.77 -19.01 8.60
N THR A 101 -4.50 -19.33 8.37
CA THR A 101 -3.41 -18.39 8.65
C THR A 101 -3.11 -17.56 7.41
N LEU A 102 -3.11 -16.24 7.55
CA LEU A 102 -2.71 -15.31 6.51
C LEU A 102 -1.17 -15.36 6.35
N PRO A 103 -0.66 -15.73 5.17
CA PRO A 103 0.78 -15.92 4.94
C PRO A 103 1.65 -14.68 5.17
N ARG A 104 1.05 -13.48 5.19
CA ARG A 104 1.78 -12.21 5.32
C ARG A 104 1.06 -11.24 6.24
N ARG A 105 1.88 -10.41 6.90
CA ARG A 105 1.43 -9.31 7.74
C ARG A 105 0.69 -8.28 6.88
N THR A 106 -0.61 -8.14 7.13
CA THR A 106 -1.45 -7.16 6.45
C THR A 106 -2.25 -6.37 7.49
N ALA A 107 -2.51 -5.10 7.18
CA ALA A 107 -3.26 -4.22 8.07
C ALA A 107 -4.78 -4.37 7.91
N ASN A 108 -5.24 -4.95 6.79
CA ASN A 108 -6.65 -5.10 6.48
C ASN A 108 -6.91 -6.31 5.58
N ALA A 109 -8.13 -6.82 5.63
CA ALA A 109 -8.63 -7.80 4.70
C ALA A 109 -10.11 -7.55 4.42
N THR A 110 -10.57 -7.97 3.26
CA THR A 110 -12.00 -8.11 2.95
C THR A 110 -12.36 -9.57 3.16
N VAL A 111 -13.28 -9.84 4.07
CA VAL A 111 -13.85 -11.17 4.32
C VAL A 111 -15.20 -11.22 3.64
N THR A 112 -15.34 -12.10 2.65
CA THR A 112 -16.62 -12.43 2.04
C THR A 112 -17.15 -13.71 2.66
N VAL A 113 -18.36 -13.66 3.17
CA VAL A 113 -19.07 -14.78 3.80
C VAL A 113 -20.29 -15.07 2.94
N ASP A 114 -20.40 -16.32 2.48
CA ASP A 114 -21.48 -16.81 1.60
C ASP A 114 -21.83 -18.25 2.05
N PRO A 115 -22.50 -18.42 3.20
CA PRO A 115 -22.73 -19.73 3.77
C PRO A 115 -23.73 -20.53 2.92
N PRO A 116 -23.53 -21.84 2.68
CA PRO A 116 -24.53 -22.65 2.01
C PRO A 116 -25.83 -22.72 2.82
N ALA A 117 -26.94 -22.97 2.12
CA ALA A 117 -28.25 -23.08 2.74
C ALA A 117 -28.26 -24.10 3.90
N GLY A 118 -28.80 -23.69 5.05
CA GLY A 118 -28.84 -24.51 6.27
C GLY A 118 -27.60 -24.38 7.16
N SER A 119 -26.61 -23.57 6.77
CA SER A 119 -25.48 -23.18 7.61
C SER A 119 -25.53 -21.70 7.94
N THR A 120 -24.88 -21.31 9.03
CA THR A 120 -24.77 -19.91 9.46
C THR A 120 -23.37 -19.65 9.98
N VAL A 121 -22.80 -18.52 9.56
CA VAL A 121 -21.58 -17.97 10.13
C VAL A 121 -21.97 -16.82 11.04
N SER A 122 -21.60 -16.87 12.32
CA SER A 122 -22.02 -15.83 13.29
C SER A 122 -20.88 -14.88 13.66
N THR A 123 -19.65 -15.37 13.67
CA THR A 123 -18.51 -14.62 14.19
C THR A 123 -17.27 -14.89 13.36
N VAL A 124 -16.49 -13.84 13.11
CA VAL A 124 -15.14 -13.94 12.54
C VAL A 124 -14.16 -13.33 13.53
N ARG A 125 -13.08 -14.05 13.79
CA ARG A 125 -12.01 -13.67 14.71
C ARG A 125 -10.69 -13.54 13.97
N ALA A 126 -9.85 -12.60 14.40
CA ALA A 126 -8.47 -12.48 13.95
C ALA A 126 -7.57 -12.53 15.21
N ASN A 127 -6.76 -13.58 15.35
CA ASN A 127 -5.99 -13.85 16.58
C ASN A 127 -6.88 -13.75 17.83
N ASP A 128 -7.98 -14.50 17.85
CA ASP A 128 -9.01 -14.55 18.91
C ASP A 128 -9.86 -13.28 19.11
N ARG A 129 -9.42 -12.13 18.57
CA ARG A 129 -10.21 -10.89 18.59
C ARG A 129 -11.37 -10.97 17.61
N VAL A 130 -12.59 -10.79 18.09
CA VAL A 130 -13.78 -10.66 17.25
C VAL A 130 -13.64 -9.43 16.34
N VAL A 131 -13.68 -9.65 15.03
CA VAL A 131 -13.64 -8.59 14.00
C VAL A 131 -14.99 -8.43 13.30
N LEU A 132 -15.81 -9.48 13.26
CA LEU A 132 -17.19 -9.45 12.79
C LEU A 132 -18.04 -10.30 13.72
N HIS A 133 -19.25 -9.84 14.00
CA HIS A 133 -20.24 -10.60 14.74
C HIS A 133 -21.64 -10.16 14.32
N ASP A 134 -22.48 -11.14 14.00
CA ASP A 134 -23.91 -10.98 13.80
C ASP A 134 -24.60 -12.23 14.37
N SER A 135 -25.56 -12.03 15.27
CA SER A 135 -26.31 -13.12 15.89
C SER A 135 -27.29 -13.79 14.93
N ASP A 136 -27.76 -13.05 13.91
CA ASP A 136 -28.68 -13.56 12.89
C ASP A 136 -27.93 -14.20 11.71
N GLY A 137 -26.62 -13.94 11.60
CA GLY A 137 -25.72 -14.52 10.62
C GLY A 137 -25.05 -13.47 9.73
N LEU A 138 -23.81 -13.75 9.35
CA LEU A 138 -23.01 -12.98 8.41
C LEU A 138 -23.23 -13.52 7.00
N ASP A 139 -23.59 -12.63 6.08
CA ASP A 139 -23.78 -12.88 4.65
C ASP A 139 -23.43 -11.58 3.88
N GLY A 140 -22.36 -11.63 3.10
CA GLY A 140 -21.86 -10.49 2.35
C GLY A 140 -20.36 -10.26 2.48
N ALA A 141 -19.92 -9.06 2.12
CA ALA A 141 -18.51 -8.66 2.13
C ALA A 141 -18.24 -7.61 3.19
N TYR A 142 -17.20 -7.82 3.99
CA TYR A 142 -16.86 -7.02 5.15
C TYR A 142 -15.38 -6.66 5.17
N ASP A 143 -15.06 -5.37 5.32
CA ASP A 143 -13.69 -4.92 5.52
C ASP A 143 -13.32 -4.97 7.01
N VAL A 144 -12.27 -5.72 7.34
CA VAL A 144 -11.80 -5.91 8.71
C VAL A 144 -10.40 -5.34 8.90
N ALA A 145 -10.20 -4.65 10.01
CA ALA A 145 -8.88 -4.19 10.44
C ALA A 145 -8.13 -5.35 11.11
N LEU A 146 -6.88 -5.55 10.70
CA LEU A 146 -5.99 -6.62 11.16
C LEU A 146 -4.76 -6.05 11.89
N ALA A 147 -4.15 -6.88 12.73
CA ALA A 147 -2.92 -6.52 13.42
C ALA A 147 -1.74 -6.61 12.44
N ARG A 148 -1.32 -5.47 11.88
CA ARG A 148 -0.24 -5.38 10.87
C ARG A 148 1.12 -5.96 11.28
N TYR A 149 1.34 -6.23 12.57
CA TYR A 149 2.64 -6.69 13.08
C TYR A 149 2.66 -8.16 13.45
N ASP A 150 1.51 -8.82 13.42
CA ASP A 150 1.37 -10.21 13.82
C ASP A 150 1.01 -11.06 12.61
N THR A 151 1.44 -12.31 12.63
CA THR A 151 0.84 -13.32 11.75
C THR A 151 -0.61 -13.46 12.22
N VAL A 152 -1.56 -13.35 11.28
CA VAL A 152 -2.98 -13.37 11.59
C VAL A 152 -3.55 -14.73 11.26
N THR A 153 -4.15 -15.37 12.25
CA THR A 153 -5.03 -16.52 12.07
C THR A 153 -6.47 -16.02 12.12
N VAL A 154 -7.19 -16.22 11.03
CA VAL A 154 -8.62 -15.92 10.93
C VAL A 154 -9.39 -17.17 11.31
N THR A 155 -10.28 -17.06 12.29
CA THR A 155 -11.15 -18.15 12.75
C THR A 155 -12.61 -17.78 12.53
N VAL A 156 -13.43 -18.74 12.12
CA VAL A 156 -14.85 -18.54 11.84
C VAL A 156 -15.71 -19.41 12.77
N ASP A 157 -16.72 -18.84 13.41
CA ASP A 157 -17.69 -19.59 14.21
C ASP A 157 -18.92 -19.89 13.35
N ALA A 158 -19.09 -21.17 12.97
CA ALA A 158 -20.14 -21.64 12.07
C ALA A 158 -21.02 -22.73 12.71
N SER A 159 -22.27 -22.85 12.27
CA SER A 159 -23.22 -23.86 12.77
C SER A 159 -22.95 -25.29 12.26
N SER A 160 -22.17 -25.42 11.19
CA SER A 160 -21.80 -26.67 10.55
C SER A 160 -20.48 -26.49 9.78
N ASP A 161 -19.92 -27.58 9.26
CA ASP A 161 -18.79 -27.53 8.35
C ASP A 161 -19.11 -26.66 7.13
N LEU A 162 -18.11 -25.91 6.67
CA LEU A 162 -18.25 -24.98 5.57
C LEU A 162 -17.41 -25.47 4.36
N PRO A 163 -18.06 -25.77 3.22
CA PRO A 163 -17.33 -26.16 2.03
C PRO A 163 -16.42 -25.00 1.54
N PRO A 164 -15.36 -25.31 0.78
CA PRO A 164 -14.53 -24.29 0.13
C PRO A 164 -15.39 -23.30 -0.66
N GLY A 165 -15.17 -22.00 -0.44
CA GLY A 165 -15.94 -20.93 -1.08
C GLY A 165 -16.89 -20.20 -0.13
N SER A 166 -17.32 -20.85 0.95
CA SER A 166 -18.24 -20.26 1.93
C SER A 166 -17.64 -19.05 2.65
N VAL A 167 -16.31 -19.01 2.76
CA VAL A 167 -15.55 -17.87 3.24
C VAL A 167 -14.42 -17.62 2.25
N ARG A 168 -14.28 -16.38 1.81
CA ARG A 168 -13.17 -15.90 1.00
C ARG A 168 -12.51 -14.73 1.69
N ILE A 169 -11.19 -14.76 1.76
CA ILE A 169 -10.41 -13.70 2.40
C ILE A 169 -9.50 -13.09 1.36
N ALA A 170 -9.77 -11.84 1.00
CA ALA A 170 -8.89 -11.06 0.17
C ALA A 170 -8.08 -10.10 1.03
N TYR A 171 -6.76 -10.11 0.88
CA TYR A 171 -5.87 -9.22 1.62
C TYR A 171 -4.79 -8.64 0.71
N ARG A 172 -4.19 -7.53 1.15
CA ARG A 172 -3.08 -6.89 0.44
C ARG A 172 -1.78 -7.17 1.18
N ALA A 173 -0.81 -7.76 0.48
CA ALA A 173 0.54 -7.95 0.99
C ALA A 173 1.45 -6.82 0.47
N GLU A 174 2.17 -6.17 1.36
CA GLU A 174 3.16 -5.14 1.02
C GLU A 174 4.57 -5.75 1.07
N THR A 175 5.35 -5.56 0.00
CA THR A 175 6.79 -5.80 -0.01
C THR A 175 7.49 -4.47 -0.21
N THR A 176 8.48 -4.15 0.63
CA THR A 176 9.23 -2.89 0.55
C THR A 176 10.68 -3.11 0.17
N THR A 177 11.16 -2.34 -0.82
CA THR A 177 12.57 -2.31 -1.22
C THR A 177 13.15 -0.91 -0.97
N LYS A 178 14.39 -0.84 -0.47
CA LYS A 178 15.07 0.46 -0.31
C LYS A 178 15.48 1.00 -1.67
N ALA A 179 15.30 2.31 -1.88
CA ALA A 179 15.72 3.01 -3.07
C ALA A 179 16.23 4.42 -2.72
N VAL A 180 16.95 5.05 -3.63
CA VAL A 180 17.38 6.45 -3.55
C VAL A 180 16.53 7.26 -4.52
N MET A 181 15.68 8.13 -3.97
CA MET A 181 15.00 9.15 -4.75
C MET A 181 15.93 10.35 -4.92
N ALA A 182 16.10 10.79 -6.16
CA ALA A 182 16.86 11.97 -6.53
C ALA A 182 15.93 12.99 -7.19
N VAL A 183 16.04 14.24 -6.77
CA VAL A 183 15.34 15.38 -7.39
C VAL A 183 16.38 16.37 -7.84
N THR A 184 16.47 16.61 -9.15
CA THR A 184 17.33 17.62 -9.76
C THR A 184 16.46 18.79 -10.19
N VAL A 185 16.84 20.02 -9.80
CA VAL A 185 16.19 21.27 -10.22
C VAL A 185 17.23 22.21 -10.81
N ASP A 186 16.89 22.85 -11.92
CA ASP A 186 17.71 23.82 -12.67
C ASP A 186 16.78 24.98 -13.07
N ALA A 187 16.84 26.09 -12.33
CA ALA A 187 15.93 27.24 -12.46
C ALA A 187 16.51 28.43 -13.22
#